data_AF-A0A0B8NW75-F1
#
_entry.id   AF-A0A0B8NW75-F1
#
_cell.length_a   1.000
_cell.length_b   1.000
_cell.length_c   1.000
_cell.angle_alpha   90.00
_cell.angle_beta   90.00
_cell.angle_gamma   90.00
#
_symmetry.space_group_name_H-M   'P 1'
#
loop_
_entity.id
_entity.type
_entity.pdbx_description
1 polymer ?
#
loop_
_entity_poly.entity_id
_entity_poly.type
_entity_poly.pdbx_seq_one_letter_code
_entity_poly.pdbx_strand_id
1 'polypeptide(L)' 'MLVHEQGRILFEHAGLTSNLEFHDKHTAIIKRFGRYPHRNSVLGRDSTAEEKDFLTQPGSSF' A
#
# COMPACT_ATOMS: atom_id res chain seq x y z
N MET A 1 -2.62 10.03 7.25
CA MET A 1 -1.41 10.52 6.54
C MET A 1 -1.85 11.45 5.44
N LEU A 2 -1.35 12.69 5.41
CA LEU A 2 -1.85 13.77 4.55
C LEU A 2 -1.82 13.42 3.05
N VAL A 3 -0.73 12.81 2.56
CA VAL A 3 -0.61 12.45 1.13
C VAL A 3 -1.66 11.43 0.69
N HIS A 4 -1.96 10.44 1.54
CA HIS A 4 -2.95 9.41 1.21
C HIS A 4 -4.38 9.95 1.30
N GLU A 5 -4.65 10.87 2.22
CA GLU A 5 -5.93 11.55 2.30
C GLU A 5 -6.17 12.44 1.06
N GLN A 6 -5.17 13.23 0.68
CA GLN A 6 -5.26 14.07 -0.52
C GLN A 6 -5.37 13.25 -1.80
N GLY A 7 -4.63 12.14 -1.91
CA GLY A 7 -4.71 11.22 -3.05
C GLY A 7 -6.12 10.65 -3.21
N ARG A 8 -6.78 10.28 -2.10
CA ARG A 8 -8.16 9.77 -2.12
C ARG A 8 -9.13 10.79 -2.69
N ILE A 9 -9.07 12.04 -2.21
CA ILE A 9 -9.91 13.16 -2.69
C ILE A 9 -9.69 13.39 -4.19
N LEU A 10 -8.44 13.38 -4.65
CA LEU A 10 -8.12 13.59 -6.06
C LEU A 10 -8.64 12.46 -6.96
N PHE A 11 -8.48 11.19 -6.56
CA PHE A 11 -9.01 10.07 -7.33
C PHE A 11 -10.54 10.04 -7.36
N GLU A 12 -11.18 10.38 -6.25
CA GLU A 12 -12.64 10.50 -6.14
C GLU A 12 -13.18 11.62 -7.05
N HIS A 13 -12.61 12.82 -6.97
CA HIS A 13 -13.01 13.94 -7.84
C HIS A 13 -12.77 13.67 -9.32
N ALA A 14 -11.72 12.93 -9.67
CA ALA A 14 -11.42 12.55 -11.05
C ALA A 14 -12.32 11.40 -11.58
N GLY A 15 -13.16 10.79 -10.75
CA GLY A 15 -13.99 9.64 -11.12
C GLY A 15 -13.18 8.37 -11.43
N LEU A 16 -11.93 8.29 -10.98
CA LEU A 16 -11.02 7.17 -11.24
C LEU A 16 -11.23 6.06 -10.22
N THR A 17 -12.39 5.40 -10.28
CA THR A 17 -12.84 4.42 -9.29
C THR A 17 -11.86 3.26 -9.09
N SER A 18 -11.32 2.68 -10.16
CA SER A 18 -10.32 1.60 -10.04
C SER A 18 -9.04 2.09 -9.35
N ASN A 19 -8.55 3.30 -9.67
CA ASN A 19 -7.39 3.86 -9.00
C ASN A 19 -7.67 4.16 -7.53
N LEU A 20 -8.87 4.62 -7.20
CA LEU A 20 -9.31 4.84 -5.82
C LEU A 20 -9.29 3.53 -5.01
N GLU A 21 -9.76 2.41 -5.58
CA GLU A 21 -9.70 1.10 -4.95
C GLU A 21 -8.25 0.65 -4.69
N PHE A 22 -7.35 0.81 -5.67
CA PHE A 22 -5.94 0.51 -5.47
C PHE A 22 -5.31 1.45 -4.45
N HIS A 23 -5.62 2.74 -4.47
CA HIS A 23 -5.10 3.73 -3.52
C HIS A 23 -5.50 3.40 -2.08
N ASP A 24 -6.74 2.95 -1.86
CA ASP A 24 -7.20 2.50 -0.54
C ASP A 24 -6.44 1.24 -0.09
N LYS A 25 -6.17 0.28 -1.00
CA LYS A 25 -5.33 -0.90 -0.69
C LYS A 25 -3.89 -0.49 -0.32
N HIS A 26 -3.27 0.41 -1.08
CA HIS A 26 -1.93 0.96 -0.77
C HIS A 26 -1.92 1.64 0.60
N THR A 27 -2.95 2.43 0.89
CA THR A 27 -3.12 3.12 2.18
C THR A 27 -3.19 2.11 3.32
N ALA A 28 -3.91 0.99 3.13
CA ALA A 28 -4.03 -0.07 4.14
C ALA A 28 -2.68 -0.73 4.46
N ILE A 29 -1.86 -1.03 3.43
CA ILE A 29 -0.49 -1.57 3.62
C ILE A 29 0.35 -0.62 4.48
N ILE A 30 0.34 0.67 4.14
CA ILE A 30 1.13 1.67 4.85
C ILE A 30 0.61 1.90 6.26
N LYS A 31 -0.72 1.87 6.49
CA LYS A 31 -1.29 1.94 7.84
C LYS A 31 -0.87 0.74 8.70
N ARG A 32 -0.76 -0.45 8.10
CA ARG A 32 -0.38 -1.68 8.81
C ARG A 32 1.12 -1.76 9.11
N PHE A 33 1.97 -1.53 8.10
CA PHE A 33 3.41 -1.77 8.20
C PHE A 33 4.27 -0.50 8.31
N GLY A 34 3.69 0.69 8.09
CA GLY A 34 4.42 1.95 8.01
C GLY A 34 5.29 2.12 6.76
N ARG A 35 5.35 1.09 5.90
CA ARG A 35 6.15 1.03 4.66
C ARG A 35 5.54 0.02 3.69
N TYR A 36 6.09 -0.09 2.47
CA TYR A 36 5.71 -1.11 1.51
C TYR A 36 6.67 -2.32 1.62
N PRO A 37 6.23 -3.49 2.13
CA PRO A 37 7.11 -4.64 2.33
C PRO A 37 7.76 -5.14 1.03
N HIS A 38 7.10 -4.98 -0.12
CA HIS A 38 7.64 -5.32 -1.45
C HIS A 38 8.95 -4.59 -1.77
N ARG A 39 9.17 -3.41 -1.18
CA ARG A 39 10.37 -2.60 -1.41
C ARG A 39 11.49 -2.91 -0.43
N ASN A 40 11.28 -3.82 0.53
CA ASN A 40 12.28 -4.07 1.56
C ASN A 40 13.60 -4.57 0.96
N SER A 41 13.55 -5.60 0.10
CA SER A 41 14.75 -6.18 -0.51
C SER A 41 15.54 -5.17 -1.35
N VAL A 42 14.88 -4.42 -2.24
CA VAL A 42 15.55 -3.43 -3.12
C VAL A 42 16.09 -2.23 -2.34
N LEU A 43 15.53 -1.92 -1.17
CA LEU A 43 16.00 -0.86 -0.28
C LEU A 43 16.97 -1.36 0.81
N GLY A 44 17.40 -2.63 0.76
CA GLY A 44 18.32 -3.22 1.73
C GLY A 44 17.76 -3.35 3.15
N ARG A 45 16.44 -3.52 3.29
CA ARG A 45 15.74 -3.67 4.57
C ARG A 45 15.37 -5.13 4.80
N ASP A 46 15.49 -5.58 6.04
CA ASP A 46 14.94 -6.87 6.45
C ASP A 46 13.43 -6.78 6.66
N SER A 47 12.71 -7.77 6.13
CA SER A 47 11.28 -7.97 6.38
C SER A 47 11.06 -8.65 7.72
N THR A 48 10.07 -8.18 8.48
CA THR A 48 9.57 -8.86 9.69
C THR A 48 8.88 -10.18 9.34
N ALA A 49 8.59 -11.02 10.33
CA ALA A 49 7.80 -12.24 10.11
C ALA A 49 6.41 -11.94 9.52
N GLU A 50 5.72 -10.93 10.07
CA GLU A 50 4.40 -10.52 9.58
C GLU A 50 4.45 -9.99 8.14
N GLU A 51 5.49 -9.23 7.80
CA GLU A 51 5.71 -8.75 6.43
C GLU A 51 5.98 -9.92 5.46
N LYS A 52 6.76 -10.92 5.87
CA LYS A 52 7.00 -12.13 5.07
C LYS A 52 5.72 -12.91 4.83
N ASP A 53 4.91 -13.12 5.87
CA ASP A 53 3.63 -13.81 5.75
C ASP A 53 2.69 -13.05 4.81
N PHE A 54 2.59 -11.72 4.97
CA PHE A 54 1.79 -10.86 4.08
C PHE A 54 2.21 -11.00 2.62
N LEU A 55 3.52 -11.00 2.33
CA LEU A 55 4.05 -11.12 0.97
C LEU A 55 3.69 -12.45 0.29
N THR A 56 3.30 -13.48 1.03
CA THR A 56 2.85 -14.76 0.47
C THR A 56 1.35 -14.82 0.18
N GLN A 57 0.56 -13.87 0.69
CA GLN A 57 -0.89 -13.89 0.56
C GLN A 57 -1.34 -13.37 -0.82
N PRO A 58 -2.48 -13.85 -1.35
CA PRO A 58 -3.10 -13.26 -2.54
C PRO A 58 -3.49 -11.80 -2.27
N GLY A 59 -3.38 -10.96 -3.30
CA GLY A 59 -3.66 -9.52 -3.17
C GLY A 59 -2.60 -8.75 -2.39
N SER A 60 -1.47 -9.38 -2.06
CA SER A 60 -0.31 -8.68 -1.53
C SER A 60 0.44 -7.90 -2.60
N SER A 61 0.39 -8.31 -3.87
CA SER A 61 1.04 -7.60 -4.99
C SER A 61 0.04 -6.84 -5.86
N PHE A 62 0.32 -5.57 -6.09
CA PHE A 62 -0.36 -4.67 -7.03
C PHE A 62 0.48 -3.40 -7.23
#